data_AF-A0A0K2W4N9-F1
#
_entry.id   AF-A0A0K2W4N9-F1
#
_cell.length_a   1.000
_cell.length_b   1.000
_cell.length_c   1.000
_cell.angle_alpha   90.00
_cell.angle_beta   90.00
_cell.angle_gamma   90.00
#
_symmetry.space_group_name_H-M   'P 1'
#
loop_
_entity.id
_entity.type
_entity.pdbx_description
1 polymer ?
#
loop_
_entity_poly.entity_id
_entity_poly.type
_entity_poly.pdbx_seq_one_letter_code
_entity_poly.pdbx_strand_id
1 'polypeptide(L)'
;MEKRRPSYDLDAIKTTFGSVDTLAITTSALRDAVGLGFDRAGVVDVIDSMTQKMFVKSMTTFADHRVWQDVYHVPARDLLLYVKFQADVVTEFTVMAFKEK
;
A
#
# COMPACT_ATOMS: atom_id res chain seq x y z
N MET A 1 6.48 1.21 17.60
CA MET A 1 5.35 2.05 18.12
C MET A 1 4.32 2.18 17.01
N GLU A 2 3.04 2.43 17.33
CA GLU A 2 1.99 2.65 16.33
C GLU A 2 1.08 3.85 16.68
N LYS A 3 0.46 4.46 15.66
CA LYS A 3 -0.51 5.55 15.77
C LYS A 3 -1.67 5.37 14.79
N ARG A 4 -2.80 6.02 15.09
CA ARG A 4 -4.05 5.96 14.31
C ARG A 4 -4.23 7.14 13.34
N ARG A 5 -3.13 7.80 12.97
CA ARG A 5 -3.12 8.82 11.91
C ARG A 5 -2.06 8.44 10.89
N PRO A 6 -2.34 8.58 9.59
CA PRO A 6 -1.33 8.35 8.57
C PRO A 6 -0.14 9.30 8.79
N SER A 7 1.05 8.80 8.49
CA SER A 7 2.27 9.63 8.51
C SER A 7 2.45 10.38 7.20
N TYR A 8 1.90 9.85 6.12
CA TYR A 8 2.03 10.39 4.78
C TYR A 8 0.66 10.81 4.25
N ASP A 9 0.65 11.85 3.42
CA ASP A 9 -0.57 12.30 2.75
C ASP A 9 -0.93 11.31 1.63
N LEU A 10 -2.12 10.71 1.71
CA LEU A 10 -2.59 9.74 0.73
C LEU A 10 -2.77 10.39 -0.65
N ASP A 11 -3.25 11.63 -0.74
CA ASP A 11 -3.47 12.29 -2.03
C ASP A 11 -2.14 12.63 -2.70
N ALA A 12 -1.12 12.95 -1.90
CA ALA A 12 0.25 13.09 -2.39
C ALA A 12 0.81 11.75 -2.88
N ILE A 13 0.60 10.65 -2.13
CA ILE A 13 0.99 9.29 -2.56
C ILE A 13 0.35 8.93 -3.90
N LYS A 14 -0.95 9.15 -4.04
CA LYS A 14 -1.69 8.88 -5.29
C LYS A 14 -1.14 9.70 -6.46
N THR A 15 -0.83 10.98 -6.22
CA THR A 15 -0.26 11.85 -7.24
C THR A 15 1.13 11.38 -7.66
N THR A 16 2.00 11.03 -6.70
CA THR A 16 3.35 10.53 -6.97
C THR A 16 3.32 9.21 -7.72
N PHE A 17 2.40 8.30 -7.38
CA PHE A 17 2.30 6.97 -7.99
C PHE A 17 1.25 6.84 -9.08
N GLY A 18 0.72 7.95 -9.59
CA GLY A 18 -0.36 7.95 -10.57
C GLY A 18 0.01 7.37 -11.95
N SER A 19 1.23 6.84 -12.12
CA SER A 19 1.68 6.20 -13.35
C SER A 19 2.63 5.04 -13.08
N VAL A 20 2.73 4.12 -14.04
CA VAL A 20 3.66 2.98 -13.99
C VAL A 20 5.12 3.46 -13.92
N ASP A 21 5.45 4.57 -14.58
CA ASP A 21 6.80 5.12 -14.64
C ASP A 21 7.25 5.75 -13.32
N THR A 22 6.28 6.22 -12.51
CA THR A 22 6.54 6.85 -11.22
C THR A 22 6.28 5.94 -10.03
N LEU A 23 5.74 4.74 -10.26
CA LEU A 23 5.50 3.74 -9.22
C LEU A 23 6.83 3.24 -8.63
N ALA A 24 7.14 3.68 -7.41
CA ALA A 24 8.21 3.10 -6.62
C ALA A 24 7.67 1.96 -5.75
N ILE A 25 8.14 0.75 -6.04
CA ILE A 25 7.73 -0.48 -5.36
C ILE A 25 8.95 -1.38 -5.16
N THR A 26 9.06 -2.02 -4.00
CA THR A 26 10.13 -2.98 -3.74
C THR A 26 9.97 -4.23 -4.61
N THR A 27 11.09 -4.89 -4.95
CA THR A 27 11.07 -6.11 -5.76
C THR A 27 10.20 -7.21 -5.14
N SER A 28 10.21 -7.35 -3.81
CA SER A 28 9.37 -8.33 -3.10
C SER A 28 7.89 -7.99 -3.24
N ALA A 29 7.48 -6.74 -2.97
CA ALA A 29 6.09 -6.34 -3.07
C ALA A 29 5.57 -6.46 -4.52
N LEU A 30 6.39 -6.14 -5.51
CA LEU A 30 6.01 -6.33 -6.91
C LEU A 30 5.84 -7.81 -7.26
N ARG A 31 6.74 -8.68 -6.77
CA ARG A 31 6.62 -10.13 -6.98
C ARG A 31 5.34 -10.68 -6.37
N ASP A 32 5.00 -10.24 -5.15
CA ASP A 32 3.78 -10.66 -4.47
C ASP A 32 2.53 -10.16 -5.21
N ALA A 33 2.53 -8.90 -5.65
CA ALA A 33 1.47 -8.33 -6.49
C ALA A 33 1.26 -9.14 -7.77
N VAL A 34 2.34 -9.47 -8.49
CA VAL A 34 2.29 -10.29 -9.71
C VAL A 34 1.75 -11.70 -9.42
N GLY A 35 2.15 -12.29 -8.29
CA GLY A 35 1.60 -13.58 -7.83
C GLY A 35 0.09 -13.55 -7.56
N LEU A 36 -0.46 -12.38 -7.23
CA LEU A 36 -1.89 -12.14 -7.07
C LEU A 36 -2.59 -11.69 -8.38
N GLY A 37 -1.86 -11.62 -9.50
CA GLY A 37 -2.38 -11.20 -10.80
C GLY A 37 -2.51 -9.68 -10.96
N PHE A 38 -1.69 -8.90 -10.23
CA PHE A 38 -1.52 -7.46 -10.42
C PHE A 38 -0.14 -7.19 -11.01
N ASP A 39 -0.10 -6.71 -12.26
CA ASP A 39 1.10 -6.10 -12.81
C ASP A 39 1.26 -4.67 -12.27
N ARG A 40 2.26 -3.93 -12.76
CA ARG A 40 2.50 -2.55 -12.30
C ARG A 40 1.29 -1.64 -12.53
N ALA A 41 0.59 -1.79 -13.66
CA ALA A 41 -0.61 -1.02 -13.95
C ALA A 41 -1.72 -1.35 -12.94
N GLY A 42 -1.94 -2.63 -12.66
CA GLY A 42 -2.87 -3.08 -11.63
C GLY A 42 -2.52 -2.57 -10.23
N VAL A 43 -1.24 -2.45 -9.89
CA VAL A 43 -0.81 -1.83 -8.61
C VAL A 43 -1.16 -0.34 -8.58
N VAL A 44 -0.92 0.39 -9.67
CA VAL A 44 -1.31 1.82 -9.79
C VAL A 44 -2.81 1.97 -9.64
N ASP A 45 -3.62 1.14 -10.30
CA ASP A 45 -5.08 1.18 -10.19
C ASP A 45 -5.55 0.94 -8.75
N VAL A 46 -4.91 0.00 -8.03
CA VAL A 46 -5.20 -0.25 -6.62
C VAL A 46 -4.86 0.97 -5.77
N ILE A 47 -3.70 1.59 -5.97
CA ILE A 47 -3.31 2.80 -5.25
C ILE A 47 -4.29 3.95 -5.54
N ASP A 48 -4.71 4.11 -6.79
CA ASP A 48 -5.65 5.17 -7.15
C ASP A 48 -7.04 4.96 -6.53
N SER A 49 -7.45 3.71 -6.34
CA SER A 49 -8.72 3.37 -5.66
C SER A 49 -8.74 3.63 -4.15
N MET A 50 -7.57 3.89 -3.55
CA MET A 50 -7.44 4.02 -2.10
C MET A 50 -8.19 5.23 -1.56
N THR A 51 -8.72 5.08 -0.35
CA THR A 51 -9.34 6.17 0.41
C THR A 51 -8.83 6.17 1.85
N GLN A 52 -8.96 7.31 2.54
CA GLN A 52 -8.56 7.44 3.95
C GLN A 52 -9.27 6.44 4.87
N LYS A 53 -10.47 5.95 4.51
CA LYS A 53 -11.22 4.95 5.30
C LYS A 53 -10.56 3.57 5.31
N MET A 54 -9.68 3.30 4.34
CA MET A 54 -8.93 2.05 4.24
C MET A 54 -7.68 2.05 5.13
N PHE A 55 -7.33 3.20 5.72
CA PHE A 55 -6.19 3.31 6.63
C PHE A 55 -6.43 2.50 7.90
N VAL A 56 -5.41 1.74 8.30
CA VAL A 56 -5.46 0.88 9.48
C VAL A 56 -4.66 1.51 10.59
N LYS A 57 -3.37 1.75 10.31
CA LYS A 57 -2.42 2.30 11.27
C LYS A 57 -1.16 2.78 10.57
N SER A 58 -0.40 3.59 11.30
CA SER A 58 0.97 3.93 10.97
C SER A 58 1.88 3.35 12.05
N MET A 59 2.94 2.65 11.66
CA MET A 59 3.86 2.01 12.59
C MET A 59 5.31 2.26 12.24
N THR A 60 6.18 2.25 13.26
CA THR A 60 7.62 2.40 13.11
C THR A 60 8.33 1.23 13.80
N THR A 61 9.54 0.92 13.35
CA THR A 61 10.37 -0.11 13.99
C THR A 61 11.13 0.47 15.19
N PHE A 62 11.67 -0.40 16.05
CA PHE A 62 12.56 0.03 17.14
C PHE A 62 13.94 0.47 16.62
N ALA A 63 14.38 -0.12 15.50
CA ALA A 63 15.67 0.18 14.90
C ALA A 63 15.74 1.61 14.35
N ASP A 64 14.63 2.10 13.79
CA ASP A 64 14.49 3.51 13.39
C ASP A 64 13.05 3.97 13.67
N HIS A 65 12.92 4.91 14.62
CA HIS A 65 11.65 5.51 15.04
C HIS A 65 11.24 6.73 14.19
N ARG A 66 12.09 7.15 13.23
CA ARG A 66 11.83 8.27 12.33
C ARG A 66 11.12 7.81 11.06
N VAL A 67 11.26 6.54 10.70
CA VAL A 67 10.70 5.94 9.49
C VAL A 67 9.38 5.26 9.80
N TRP A 68 8.30 5.90 9.37
CA TRP A 68 6.95 5.39 9.54
C TRP A 68 6.50 4.56 8.34
N GLN A 69 5.59 3.63 8.61
CA GLN A 69 4.99 2.77 7.61
C GLN A 69 3.47 2.86 7.74
N ASP A 70 2.81 3.36 6.70
CA ASP A 70 1.35 3.47 6.67
C ASP A 70 0.76 2.19 6.07
N VAL A 71 -0.20 1.61 6.78
CA VAL A 71 -0.84 0.34 6.45
C VAL A 71 -2.29 0.59 6.06
N TYR A 72 -2.69 0.00 4.95
CA TYR A 72 -4.04 0.08 4.42
C TYR A 72 -4.59 -1.31 4.10
N HIS A 73 -5.90 -1.48 4.30
CA HIS A 73 -6.64 -2.63 3.79
C HIS A 73 -7.45 -2.18 2.58
N VAL A 74 -7.02 -2.59 1.39
CA VAL A 74 -7.54 -2.08 0.12
C VAL A 74 -8.37 -3.17 -0.57
N PRO A 75 -9.69 -2.98 -0.70
CA PRO A 75 -10.51 -3.86 -1.52
C PRO A 75 -10.11 -3.79 -2.99
N ALA A 76 -9.80 -4.93 -3.61
CA ALA A 76 -9.51 -5.01 -5.03
C ALA A 76 -9.98 -6.35 -5.60
N ARG A 77 -10.85 -6.32 -6.61
CA ARG A 77 -11.51 -7.53 -7.15
C ARG A 77 -12.21 -8.29 -5.99
N ASP A 78 -12.02 -9.60 -5.90
CA ASP A 78 -12.53 -10.46 -4.83
C ASP A 78 -11.58 -10.55 -3.61
N LEU A 79 -10.57 -9.67 -3.52
CA LEU A 79 -9.56 -9.67 -2.48
C LEU A 79 -9.68 -8.45 -1.56
N LEU A 80 -9.24 -8.63 -0.32
CA LEU A 80 -8.83 -7.56 0.57
C LEU A 80 -7.30 -7.59 0.65
N LEU A 81 -6.65 -6.54 0.17
CA LEU A 81 -5.19 -6.44 0.11
C LEU A 81 -4.64 -5.74 1.34
N TYR A 82 -3.50 -6.22 1.85
CA TYR A 82 -2.65 -5.50 2.79
C TYR A 82 -1.60 -4.72 2.00
N VAL A 83 -1.70 -3.39 2.04
CA VAL A 83 -0.78 -2.49 1.32
C VAL A 83 -0.03 -1.64 2.33
N LYS A 84 1.30 -1.64 2.26
CA LYS A 84 2.17 -0.90 3.18
C LYS A 84 3.07 0.09 2.44
N PHE A 85 2.99 1.35 2.83
CA PHE A 85 3.82 2.42 2.32
C PHE A 85 4.90 2.77 3.33
N GLN A 86 6.09 3.06 2.84
CA GLN A 86 7.10 3.78 3.59
C GLN A 86 7.46 5.01 2.75
N ALA A 87 6.99 6.18 3.18
CA ALA A 87 7.00 7.40 2.37
C ALA A 87 6.38 7.16 0.99
N ASP A 88 7.12 7.50 -0.06
CA ASP A 88 6.81 7.31 -1.46
C ASP A 88 7.36 5.99 -1.99
N VAL A 89 7.30 4.90 -1.22
CA VAL A 89 7.59 3.54 -1.71
C VAL A 89 6.56 2.53 -1.21
N VAL A 90 6.00 1.72 -2.11
CA VAL A 90 5.23 0.52 -1.75
C VAL A 90 6.19 -0.58 -1.30
N THR A 91 6.07 -0.98 -0.04
CA THR A 91 6.97 -1.96 0.59
C THR A 91 6.34 -3.33 0.79
N GLU A 92 5.01 -3.43 0.75
CA GLU A 92 4.26 -4.67 0.90
C GLU A 92 2.93 -4.58 0.14
N PHE A 93 2.61 -5.62 -0.59
CA PHE A 93 1.38 -5.74 -1.38
C PHE A 93 0.96 -7.22 -1.37
N THR A 94 0.15 -7.61 -0.40
CA THR A 94 -0.20 -9.02 -0.16
C THR A 94 -1.70 -9.18 0.04
N VAL A 95 -2.20 -10.42 -0.08
CA VAL A 95 -3.60 -10.71 0.26
C VAL A 95 -3.74 -10.80 1.77
N MET A 96 -4.68 -10.04 2.33
CA MET A 96 -5.11 -10.19 3.71
C MET A 96 -6.18 -11.27 3.84
N ALA A 97 -7.20 -11.19 2.98
CA ALA A 97 -8.34 -12.09 3.00
C ALA A 97 -9.02 -12.10 1.63
N PHE A 98 -9.84 -13.13 1.41
CA PHE A 98 -10.80 -13.13 0.31
C PHE A 98 -12.08 -12.44 0.79
N LYS A 99 -12.73 -11.68 -0.09
CA LYS A 99 -14.07 -11.19 0.20
C LYS A 99 -15.07 -12.34 0.09
N GLU A 100 -15.87 -12.52 1.13
CA GLU A 100 -17.05 -13.38 1.05
C GLU A 100 -18.10 -12.69 0.16
N LYS A 101 -18.79 -13.49 -0.67
CA LYS A 101 -19.86 -13.04 -1.57
C LYS A 101 -21.15 -12.74 -0.82
#